data_AF-A0A1H8EDI0-F1
#
_entry.id   AF-A0A1H8EDI0-F1
#
_cell.length_a   1.000
_cell.length_b   1.000
_cell.length_c   1.000
_cell.angle_alpha   90.00
_cell.angle_beta   90.00
_cell.angle_gamma   90.00
#
_symmetry.space_group_name_H-M   'P 1'
#
loop_
_entity.id
_entity.type
_entity.pdbx_description
1 polymer ?
#
loop_
_entity_poly.entity_id
_entity_poly.type
_entity_poly.pdbx_seq_one_letter_code
_entity_poly.pdbx_strand_id
1 'polypeptide(L)' 'MARPNEQREIEAHMLAQELIADVGYLDALDWLEDLLAECDDQHEALYLTYVISAVEAASHGRLH' A
#
# COMPACT_ATOMS: atom_id res chain seq x y z
N MET A 1 -1.39 23.50 0.12
CA MET A 1 -0.16 22.67 0.03
C MET A 1 -0.35 21.52 0.99
N ALA A 2 -0.38 20.28 0.49
CA ALA A 2 -0.45 19.10 1.34
C ALA A 2 0.83 18.98 2.18
N ARG A 3 0.72 18.49 3.41
CA ARG A 3 1.87 18.22 4.27
C ARG A 3 2.64 17.01 3.69
N PRO A 4 3.95 16.88 3.93
CA PRO A 4 4.76 15.78 3.38
C PRO A 4 4.20 14.38 3.63
N ASN A 5 3.53 14.14 4.76
CA ASN A 5 2.91 12.84 5.07
C ASN A 5 1.60 12.62 4.30
N GLU A 6 0.80 13.67 4.07
CA GLU A 6 -0.43 13.57 3.28
C GLU A 6 -0.13 13.22 1.82
N GLN A 7 0.97 13.75 1.27
CA GLN A 7 1.41 13.44 -0.09
C GLN A 7 1.79 11.95 -0.22
N ARG A 8 2.52 11.39 0.76
CA ARG A 8 2.90 9.97 0.78
C ARG A 8 1.70 9.05 0.89
N GLU A 9 0.71 9.41 1.70
CA GLU A 9 -0.54 8.64 1.82
C GLU A 9 -1.30 8.60 0.49
N ILE A 10 -1.38 9.73 -0.24
CA ILE A 10 -2.01 9.79 -1.57
C ILE A 10 -1.26 8.88 -2.56
N GLU A 11 0.07 8.95 -2.59
CA GLU A 11 0.91 8.10 -3.44
C GLU A 11 0.72 6.61 -3.13
N ALA A 12 0.66 6.25 -1.84
CA ALA A 12 0.41 4.88 -1.42
C ALA A 12 -0.95 4.36 -1.88
N HIS A 13 -1.99 5.19 -1.83
CA HIS A 13 -3.33 4.83 -2.34
C HIS A 13 -3.35 4.64 -3.86
N MET A 14 -2.65 5.50 -4.61
CA MET A 14 -2.54 5.35 -6.06
C MET A 14 -1.80 4.05 -6.41
N LEU A 15 -0.66 3.79 -5.78
CA LEU A 15 0.12 2.58 -5.98
C LEU A 15 -0.67 1.32 -5.61
N ALA A 16 -1.39 1.33 -4.50
CA ALA A 16 -2.26 0.22 -4.09
C ALA A 16 -3.32 -0.10 -5.16
N GLN A 17 -3.95 0.92 -5.76
CA GLN A 17 -4.93 0.70 -6.83
C GLN A 17 -4.29 0.15 -8.10
N GLU A 18 -3.12 0.64 -8.48
CA GLU A 18 -2.35 0.14 -9.63
C GLU A 18 -1.94 -1.32 -9.44
N LEU A 19 -1.38 -1.68 -8.29
CA LEU A 19 -1.01 -3.05 -7.95
C LEU A 19 -2.20 -4.00 -7.97
N ILE A 20 -3.33 -3.63 -7.34
CA ILE A 20 -4.55 -4.44 -7.35
C ILE A 20 -5.07 -4.63 -8.78
N ALA A 21 -4.97 -3.61 -9.64
CA ALA A 21 -5.43 -3.70 -11.02
C ALA A 21 -4.52 -4.58 -11.90
N ASP A 22 -3.22 -4.62 -11.60
CA ASP A 22 -2.22 -5.38 -12.36
C ASP A 22 -2.17 -6.86 -11.96
N VAL A 23 -1.99 -7.13 -10.66
CA VAL A 23 -1.77 -8.50 -10.14
C VAL A 23 -2.95 -9.05 -9.32
N GLY A 24 -3.90 -8.20 -8.93
CA GLY A 24 -5.02 -8.60 -8.07
C GLY A 24 -4.71 -8.40 -6.58
N TYR A 25 -5.77 -8.41 -5.76
CA TYR A 25 -5.69 -8.07 -4.33
C TYR A 25 -4.79 -9.01 -3.52
N LEU A 26 -4.97 -10.33 -3.66
CA LEU A 26 -4.23 -11.30 -2.85
C LEU A 26 -2.74 -11.29 -3.19
N ASP A 27 -2.40 -11.32 -4.48
CA ASP A 27 -1.01 -11.32 -4.93
C ASP A 27 -0.30 -10.01 -4.61
N ALA A 28 -1.00 -8.86 -4.71
CA ALA A 28 -0.44 -7.57 -4.29
C ALA A 28 -0.14 -7.53 -2.79
N LEU A 29 -1.02 -8.09 -1.94
CA LEU A 29 -0.82 -8.11 -0.50
C LEU A 29 0.35 -9.00 -0.10
N ASP A 30 0.40 -10.23 -0.63
CA ASP A 30 1.48 -11.20 -0.36
C ASP A 30 2.85 -10.62 -0.74
N TRP A 31 2.95 -10.03 -1.93
CA TRP A 31 4.18 -9.38 -2.39
C TRP A 31 4.62 -8.20 -1.51
N LEU A 32 3.69 -7.37 -1.04
CA LEU A 32 4.01 -6.24 -0.17
C LEU A 32 4.43 -6.68 1.23
N GLU A 33 3.82 -7.75 1.77
CA GLU A 33 4.17 -8.32 3.07
C GLU A 33 5.57 -8.95 3.04
N ASP A 34 5.90 -9.71 1.98
CA ASP A 34 7.23 -10.25 1.75
C ASP A 34 8.28 -9.13 1.65
N LEU A 35 7.98 -8.08 0.87
CA LEU A 35 8.88 -6.93 0.72
C LEU A 35 9.08 -6.18 2.05
N LEU A 36 8.04 -6.06 2.87
CA LEU A 36 8.12 -5.45 4.21
C LEU A 36 8.96 -6.31 5.16
N ALA A 37 8.86 -7.63 5.09
CA ALA A 37 9.62 -8.54 5.93
C ALA A 37 11.14 -8.48 5.67
N GLU A 38 11.54 -8.19 4.43
CA GLU A 38 12.93 -8.04 4.02
C GLU A 38 13.45 -6.58 4.13
N CYS A 39 12.60 -5.63 4.52
CA CYS A 39 12.94 -4.21 4.52
C CYS A 39 13.72 -3.77 5.77
N ASP A 40 14.97 -3.35 5.56
CA ASP A 40 15.84 -2.83 6.62
C ASP A 40 15.75 -1.30 6.82
N ASP A 41 15.16 -0.55 5.86
CA ASP A 41 15.02 0.90 5.96
C ASP A 41 13.69 1.29 6.63
N GLN A 42 13.77 2.04 7.72
CA GLN A 42 12.60 2.43 8.50
C GLN A 42 11.62 3.33 7.71
N HIS A 43 12.10 4.18 6.80
CA HIS A 43 11.23 5.04 6.02
C HIS A 43 10.50 4.26 4.93
N GLU A 44 11.20 3.32 4.30
CA GLU A 44 10.63 2.40 3.32
C GLU A 44 9.62 1.45 3.96
N ALA A 45 9.92 0.86 5.12
CA ALA A 45 8.99 0.03 5.87
C ALA A 45 7.70 0.79 6.26
N LEU A 46 7.83 2.05 6.67
CA LEU A 46 6.68 2.91 6.96
C LEU A 46 5.85 3.16 5.70
N TYR A 47 6.51 3.40 4.56
CA TYR A 47 5.82 3.59 3.29
C TYR A 47 5.07 2.32 2.86
N LEU A 48 5.72 1.15 2.92
CA LEU A 48 5.09 -0.14 2.63
C LEU A 48 3.87 -0.40 3.52
N THR A 49 3.96 -0.05 4.81
CA THR A 49 2.83 -0.15 5.75
C THR A 49 1.63 0.69 5.28
N TYR A 50 1.86 1.90 4.76
CA TYR A 50 0.79 2.72 4.18
C TYR A 50 0.18 2.07 2.93
N VAL A 51 0.99 1.49 2.05
CA VAL A 51 0.51 0.83 0.83
C VAL A 51 -0.33 -0.40 1.18
N ILE A 52 0.16 -1.26 2.10
CA ILE A 52 -0.58 -2.43 2.61
C ILE A 52 -1.94 -2.00 3.18
N SER A 53 -1.94 -0.98 4.04
CA SER A 53 -3.19 -0.46 4.63
C SER A 53 -4.17 0.04 3.57
N ALA A 54 -3.67 0.68 2.50
CA ALA A 54 -4.49 1.15 1.39
C ALA A 54 -5.04 -0.03 0.54
N VAL A 55 -4.25 -1.08 0.34
CA VAL A 55 -4.68 -2.32 -0.33
C VAL A 55 -5.81 -2.99 0.47
N GLU A 56 -5.64 -3.15 1.78
CA GLU A 56 -6.66 -3.71 2.68
C GLU A 56 -7.95 -2.90 2.68
N ALA A 57 -7.85 -1.56 2.73
CA ALA A 57 -9.01 -0.67 2.69
C ALA A 57 -9.78 -0.78 1.36
N ALA A 58 -9.08 -0.94 0.23
CA ALA A 58 -9.69 -1.09 -1.08
C ALA A 58 -10.50 -2.40 -1.25
N SER A 59 -10.16 -3.44 -0.48
CA SER A 59 -10.92 -4.70 -0.38
C SER A 59 -12.21 -4.54 0.42
N HIS A 60 -12.13 -3.87 1.57
CA HIS A 60 -13.27 -3.70 2.47
C HIS A 60 -14.36 -2.76 1.91
N GLY A 61 -13.99 -1.81 1.04
CA GLY A 61 -14.93 -0.86 0.42
C GLY A 61 -15.87 -1.46 -0.64
N ARG A 62 -15.63 -2.68 -1.14
CA ARG A 62 -16.48 -3.32 -2.18
C ARG A 62 -17.59 -4.22 -1.63
N LEU A 63 -17.64 -4.46 -0.32
CA LEU A 63 -18.63 -5.33 0.34
C LEU A 63 -19.90 -4.60 0.81
N HIS A 64 -20.03 -3.30 0.52
CA HIS A 64 -21.19 -2.46 0.84
C HIS A 64 -22.06 -2.13 -0.38
#